data_AF-A0A9X1WX13-F1
#
_entry.id   AF-A0A9X1WX13-F1
#
_cell.length_a   1.000
_cell.length_b   1.000
_cell.length_c   1.000
_cell.angle_alpha   90.00
_cell.angle_beta   90.00
_cell.angle_gamma   90.00
#
_symmetry.space_group_name_H-M   'P 1'
#
loop_
_entity.id
_entity.type
_entity.pdbx_description
1 polymer ?
#
loop_
_entity_poly.entity_id
_entity_poly.type
_entity_poly.pdbx_seq_one_letter_code
_entity_poly.pdbx_strand_id
1 'polypeptide(L)'
;MRRQSWLHALLLFSIVVILITGCGKSEPSWTTYEGAANEKTFPVPKEANRTDRNVGNTKIDYARYSMKGIKEKDSIPEAYLQKIKEWGWKENTEESEKASRVFEKQNRIVHLTIHDDYFTVTVQPKGKATVKSTDSTK
;
A
#
# COMPACT_ATOMS: atom_id res chain seq x y z
N MET A 1 27.50 46.94 26.31
CA MET A 1 26.09 46.47 26.29
C MET A 1 25.58 46.05 24.90
N ARG A 2 25.92 46.71 23.78
CA ARG A 2 25.40 46.39 22.43
C ARG A 2 25.89 45.09 21.76
N ARG A 3 27.08 44.56 22.10
CA ARG A 3 27.62 43.33 21.47
C ARG A 3 27.00 42.04 22.03
N GLN A 4 26.59 42.05 23.30
CA GLN A 4 26.04 40.87 23.98
C GLN A 4 24.58 40.62 23.57
N SER A 5 23.78 41.68 23.41
CA SER A 5 22.41 41.59 22.89
C SER A 5 22.35 41.06 21.45
N TRP A 6 23.37 41.35 20.63
CA TRP A 6 23.45 40.84 19.26
C TRP A 6 23.77 39.33 19.20
N LEU A 7 24.63 38.84 20.10
CA LEU A 7 24.92 37.41 20.24
C LEU A 7 23.69 36.63 20.73
N HIS A 8 22.94 37.17 21.69
CA HIS A 8 21.68 36.56 22.14
C HIS A 8 20.61 36.54 21.05
N ALA A 9 20.51 37.61 20.25
CA ALA A 9 19.58 37.66 19.11
C ALA A 9 19.93 36.62 18.03
N LEU A 10 21.22 36.46 17.71
CA LEU A 10 21.69 35.42 16.77
C LEU A 10 21.43 34.01 17.28
N LEU A 11 21.61 33.78 18.58
CA LEU A 11 21.39 32.46 19.20
C LEU A 11 19.90 32.09 19.22
N LEU A 12 19.02 33.04 19.54
CA LEU A 12 17.58 32.85 19.47
C LEU A 12 17.09 32.63 18.04
N PHE A 13 17.63 33.37 17.07
CA PHE A 13 17.31 33.18 15.66
C PHE A 13 17.73 31.78 15.15
N SER A 14 18.91 31.30 15.56
CA SER A 14 19.38 29.95 15.24
C SER A 14 18.44 28.85 15.77
N ILE A 15 17.95 28.99 17.00
CA ILE A 15 17.00 28.04 17.60
C ILE A 15 15.67 28.04 16.84
N VAL A 16 15.19 29.21 16.41
CA VAL A 16 13.96 29.32 15.59
C VAL A 16 14.12 28.66 14.23
N VAL A 17 15.29 28.78 13.58
CA VAL A 17 15.58 28.18 12.27
C VAL A 17 15.66 26.65 12.35
N ILE A 18 16.13 26.07 13.46
CA ILE A 18 16.19 24.61 13.66
C ILE A 18 14.78 24.00 13.87
N LEU A 19 13.83 24.76 14.40
CA LEU A 19 12.45 24.30 14.63
C LEU A 19 11.60 24.23 13.34
N ILE A 20 12.00 24.94 12.27
CA ILE A 20 11.29 24.93 10.98
C ILE A 20 11.84 23.91 9.97
N THR A 21 12.95 23.24 10.26
CA THR A 21 13.39 22.09 9.45
C THR A 21 12.63 20.82 9.85
N GLY A 22 11.34 20.80 9.56
CA GLY A 22 10.55 19.57 9.53
C GLY A 22 11.10 18.67 8.43
N CYS A 23 11.71 17.55 8.82
CA CYS A 23 12.23 16.56 7.89
C CYS A 23 11.05 15.96 7.10
N GLY A 24 10.84 16.46 5.88
CA GLY A 24 9.73 16.10 5.02
C GLY A 24 9.85 14.66 4.51
N LYS A 25 9.42 13.69 5.32
CA LYS A 25 9.02 12.39 4.80
C LYS A 25 7.66 12.60 4.15
N SER A 26 7.64 12.64 2.82
CA SER A 26 6.39 12.69 2.06
C SER A 26 5.67 11.36 2.22
N GLU A 27 4.72 11.30 3.16
CA GLU A 27 3.80 10.17 3.27
C GLU A 27 2.93 10.10 2.01
N PRO A 28 2.55 8.89 1.55
CA PRO A 28 1.67 8.75 0.42
C PRO A 28 0.28 9.35 0.72
N SER A 29 -0.31 9.99 -0.27
CA SER A 29 -1.53 10.79 -0.09
C SER A 29 -2.82 9.98 -0.09
N TRP A 30 -2.85 8.82 -0.78
CA TRP A 30 -4.04 7.95 -0.87
C TRP A 30 -5.32 8.67 -1.36
N THR A 31 -5.18 9.71 -2.18
CA THR A 31 -6.30 10.59 -2.54
C THR A 31 -6.93 10.28 -3.90
N THR A 32 -6.13 9.78 -4.85
CA THR A 32 -6.58 9.53 -6.22
C THR A 32 -6.21 8.13 -6.67
N TYR A 33 -7.11 7.52 -7.44
CA TYR A 33 -7.05 6.10 -7.75
C TYR A 33 -7.28 5.86 -9.25
N GLU A 34 -6.69 4.80 -9.75
CA GLU A 34 -6.91 4.24 -11.08
C GLU A 34 -7.02 2.72 -11.00
N GLY A 35 -7.42 2.07 -12.10
CA GLY A 35 -7.52 0.61 -12.13
C GLY A 35 -6.16 -0.05 -12.19
N ALA A 36 -5.98 -1.17 -11.48
CA ALA A 36 -4.77 -1.96 -11.54
C ALA A 36 -4.49 -2.44 -12.97
N ALA A 37 -3.21 -2.51 -13.33
CA ALA A 37 -2.72 -2.94 -14.63
C ALA A 37 -3.15 -4.36 -15.03
N ASN A 38 -3.40 -5.23 -14.05
CA ASN A 38 -3.83 -6.61 -14.21
C ASN A 38 -5.32 -6.83 -13.90
N GLU A 39 -5.95 -5.95 -13.13
CA GLU A 39 -7.40 -6.00 -12.85
C GLU A 39 -7.93 -4.56 -12.79
N LYS A 40 -8.46 -4.07 -13.93
CA LYS A 40 -8.89 -2.68 -14.09
C LYS A 40 -9.99 -2.27 -13.11
N THR A 41 -10.69 -3.23 -12.53
CA THR A 41 -11.74 -2.97 -11.55
C THR A 41 -11.22 -2.91 -10.11
N PHE A 42 -9.94 -3.21 -9.84
CA PHE A 42 -9.29 -3.07 -8.54
C PHE A 42 -8.58 -1.71 -8.45
N PRO A 43 -8.89 -0.85 -7.48
CA PRO A 43 -8.27 0.47 -7.38
C PRO A 43 -6.83 0.38 -6.87
N VAL A 44 -5.93 1.13 -7.50
CA VAL A 44 -4.56 1.39 -7.05
C VAL A 44 -4.32 2.90 -6.98
N PRO A 45 -3.52 3.41 -6.03
CA PRO A 45 -3.21 4.84 -5.95
C PRO A 45 -2.46 5.34 -7.20
N LYS A 46 -2.89 6.48 -7.77
CA LYS A 46 -2.24 7.05 -8.98
C LYS A 46 -0.81 7.50 -8.76
N GLU A 47 -0.47 7.85 -7.52
CA GLU A 47 0.90 8.23 -7.14
C GLU A 47 1.87 7.03 -7.13
N ALA A 48 1.34 5.80 -7.20
CA ALA A 48 2.14 4.61 -7.29
C ALA A 48 2.59 4.36 -8.74
N ASN A 49 3.90 4.33 -8.95
CA ASN A 49 4.47 4.11 -10.28
C ASN A 49 4.52 2.61 -10.57
N ARG A 50 3.87 2.17 -11.64
CA ARG A 50 3.98 0.78 -12.11
C ARG A 50 5.41 0.49 -12.55
N THR A 51 6.05 -0.47 -11.90
CA THR A 51 7.46 -0.78 -12.14
C THR A 51 7.70 -2.09 -12.88
N ASP A 52 6.84 -3.10 -12.71
CA ASP A 52 6.99 -4.39 -13.41
C ASP A 52 5.64 -5.01 -13.79
N ARG A 53 5.55 -5.56 -15.01
CA ARG A 53 4.64 -6.66 -15.36
C ARG A 53 5.55 -7.85 -15.58
N ASN A 54 5.37 -8.96 -14.87
CA ASN A 54 6.10 -10.15 -15.26
C ASN A 54 5.57 -10.60 -16.63
N VAL A 55 6.30 -10.29 -17.70
CA VAL A 55 5.97 -10.68 -19.08
C VAL A 55 6.34 -12.17 -19.32
N GLY A 56 6.97 -12.86 -18.35
CA GLY A 56 7.56 -14.19 -18.55
C GLY A 56 6.88 -15.38 -17.84
N ASN A 57 6.12 -15.20 -16.77
CA ASN A 57 5.42 -16.30 -16.07
C ASN A 57 3.90 -16.17 -16.17
N THR A 58 3.30 -16.88 -17.12
CA THR A 58 1.88 -16.80 -17.49
C THR A 58 0.88 -17.36 -16.47
N LYS A 59 1.34 -17.98 -15.37
CA LYS A 59 0.47 -18.67 -14.41
C LYS A 59 -0.16 -17.76 -13.36
N ILE A 60 0.45 -16.61 -13.06
CA ILE A 60 0.01 -15.71 -11.99
C ILE A 60 0.00 -14.28 -12.55
N ASP A 61 -1.18 -13.65 -12.57
CA ASP A 61 -1.33 -12.30 -13.11
C ASP A 61 -0.89 -11.27 -12.05
N TYR A 62 0.34 -10.79 -12.20
CA TYR A 62 1.07 -10.01 -11.20
C TYR A 62 1.43 -8.61 -11.71
N ALA A 63 1.23 -7.61 -10.85
CA ALA A 63 1.68 -6.23 -11.06
C ALA A 63 2.36 -5.67 -9.81
N ARG A 64 3.48 -4.96 -10.01
CA ARG A 64 4.22 -4.26 -8.95
C ARG A 64 4.10 -2.74 -9.12
N TYR A 65 3.91 -2.05 -8.00
CA TYR A 65 3.82 -0.59 -7.93
C TYR A 65 4.77 -0.04 -6.88
N SER A 66 5.66 0.86 -7.28
CA SER A 66 6.55 1.57 -6.37
C SER A 66 5.84 2.79 -5.78
N MET A 67 5.94 2.93 -4.47
CA MET A 67 5.28 4.00 -3.71
C MET A 67 6.13 4.29 -2.47
N LYS A 68 6.87 5.40 -2.48
CA LYS A 68 7.78 5.73 -1.38
C LYS A 68 7.02 6.01 -0.10
N GLY A 69 7.59 5.62 1.03
CA GLY A 69 7.06 5.95 2.36
C GLY A 69 6.09 4.93 2.94
N ILE A 70 5.69 3.89 2.19
CA ILE A 70 4.99 2.74 2.77
C ILE A 70 5.99 1.74 3.36
N LYS A 71 5.60 1.07 4.44
CA LYS A 71 6.39 0.03 5.09
C LYS A 71 5.55 -1.22 5.33
N GLU A 72 6.16 -2.39 5.19
CA GLU A 72 5.49 -3.69 5.39
C GLU A 72 4.92 -3.83 6.80
N LYS A 73 5.66 -3.33 7.79
CA LYS A 73 5.25 -3.38 9.20
C LYS A 73 4.06 -2.46 9.52
N ASP A 74 3.73 -1.52 8.64
CA ASP A 74 2.65 -0.57 8.85
C ASP A 74 1.34 -1.16 8.31
N SER A 75 0.24 -0.84 8.98
CA SER A 75 -1.08 -1.26 8.50
C SER A 75 -1.46 -0.49 7.25
N ILE A 76 -2.16 -1.15 6.34
CA ILE A 76 -2.77 -0.49 5.17
C ILE A 76 -3.74 0.61 5.67
N PRO A 77 -3.65 1.85 5.17
CA PRO A 77 -4.54 2.91 5.61
C PRO A 77 -6.02 2.58 5.40
N GLU A 78 -6.85 2.83 6.41
CA GLU A 78 -8.30 2.55 6.35
C GLU A 78 -8.98 3.28 5.18
N ALA A 79 -8.52 4.49 4.85
CA ALA A 79 -9.04 5.24 3.71
C ALA A 79 -8.89 4.48 2.38
N TYR A 80 -7.79 3.74 2.21
CA TYR A 80 -7.59 2.92 1.03
C TYR A 80 -8.47 1.66 1.05
N LEU A 81 -8.59 0.99 2.21
CA LEU A 81 -9.48 -0.15 2.39
C LEU A 81 -10.94 0.22 2.07
N GLN A 82 -11.38 1.40 2.50
CA GLN A 82 -12.70 1.92 2.20
C GLN A 82 -12.87 2.20 0.70
N LYS A 83 -11.85 2.75 0.02
CA LYS A 83 -11.89 2.95 -1.43
C LYS A 83 -12.04 1.63 -2.19
N ILE A 84 -11.34 0.58 -1.76
CA ILE A 84 -11.45 -0.77 -2.34
C ILE A 84 -12.89 -1.29 -2.21
N LYS A 85 -13.52 -1.11 -1.03
CA LYS A 85 -14.93 -1.44 -0.79
C LYS A 85 -15.90 -0.65 -1.67
N GLU A 86 -15.69 0.66 -1.82
CA GLU A 86 -16.48 1.52 -2.72
C GLU A 86 -16.41 1.07 -4.18
N TRP A 87 -15.27 0.51 -4.60
CA TRP A 87 -15.11 -0.10 -5.93
C TRP A 87 -15.73 -1.50 -6.03
N GLY A 88 -16.45 -1.95 -5.00
CA GLY A 88 -17.24 -3.18 -4.99
C GLY A 88 -16.43 -4.44 -4.66
N TRP A 89 -15.25 -4.31 -4.07
CA TRP A 89 -14.46 -5.44 -3.60
C TRP A 89 -14.76 -5.74 -2.13
N LYS A 90 -14.90 -7.01 -1.80
CA LYS A 90 -15.12 -7.47 -0.42
C LYS A 90 -13.83 -8.04 0.13
N GLU A 91 -13.39 -7.56 1.29
CA GLU A 91 -12.24 -8.13 1.99
C GLU A 91 -12.59 -9.51 2.56
N ASN A 92 -11.69 -10.49 2.38
CA ASN A 92 -11.71 -11.77 3.05
C ASN A 92 -10.79 -11.68 4.27
N THR A 93 -11.38 -11.43 5.44
CA THR A 93 -10.65 -11.19 6.70
C THR A 93 -10.00 -12.44 7.26
N GLU A 94 -10.45 -13.64 6.88
CA GLU A 94 -9.89 -14.91 7.37
C GLU A 94 -8.53 -15.22 6.72
N GLU A 95 -8.35 -14.82 5.46
CA GLU A 95 -7.12 -15.01 4.69
C GLU A 95 -6.20 -13.77 4.72
N SER A 96 -6.61 -12.70 5.41
CA SER A 96 -5.86 -11.44 5.47
C SER A 96 -4.92 -11.40 6.66
N GLU A 97 -3.64 -11.15 6.38
CA GLU A 97 -2.57 -10.93 7.36
C GLU A 97 -2.15 -9.45 7.38
N LYS A 98 -1.34 -9.03 8.38
CA LYS A 98 -1.02 -7.62 8.65
C LYS A 98 -0.65 -6.79 7.40
N ALA A 99 0.28 -7.29 6.58
CA ALA A 99 0.76 -6.62 5.36
C ALA A 99 0.11 -7.16 4.06
N SER A 100 -0.74 -8.19 4.16
CA SER A 100 -1.31 -8.90 3.02
C SER A 100 -2.83 -8.99 3.16
N ARG A 101 -3.57 -8.37 2.26
CA ARG A 101 -5.03 -8.38 2.25
C ARG A 101 -5.56 -9.14 1.05
N VAL A 102 -6.61 -9.91 1.27
CA VAL A 102 -7.29 -10.67 0.22
C VAL A 102 -8.65 -10.04 -0.05
N PHE A 103 -8.94 -9.76 -1.32
CA PHE A 103 -10.18 -9.16 -1.76
C PHE A 103 -10.85 -10.01 -2.82
N GLU A 104 -12.16 -10.08 -2.77
CA GLU A 104 -12.98 -10.84 -3.70
C GLU A 104 -14.00 -9.96 -4.40
N LYS A 105 -14.15 -10.19 -5.70
CA LYS A 105 -15.22 -9.60 -6.50
C LYS A 105 -15.58 -10.56 -7.62
N GLN A 106 -16.84 -10.96 -7.68
CA GLN A 106 -17.35 -11.94 -8.65
C GLN A 106 -16.52 -13.24 -8.62
N ASN A 107 -15.82 -13.57 -9.71
CA ASN A 107 -14.99 -14.77 -9.85
C ASN A 107 -13.48 -14.45 -9.84
N ARG A 108 -13.09 -13.34 -9.19
CA ARG A 108 -11.70 -12.89 -9.06
C ARG A 108 -11.33 -12.74 -7.59
N ILE A 109 -10.12 -13.16 -7.27
CA ILE A 109 -9.45 -12.94 -5.99
C ILE A 109 -8.23 -12.05 -6.27
N VAL A 110 -8.07 -11.00 -5.49
CA VAL A 110 -6.93 -10.11 -5.50
C VAL A 110 -6.19 -10.23 -4.18
N HIS A 111 -4.89 -10.51 -4.25
CA HIS A 111 -3.98 -10.38 -3.12
C HIS A 111 -3.23 -9.07 -3.25
N LEU A 112 -3.38 -8.20 -2.25
CA LEU A 112 -2.66 -6.96 -2.08
C LEU A 112 -1.61 -7.17 -0.99
N THR A 113 -0.33 -7.07 -1.33
CA THR A 113 0.76 -7.22 -0.36
C THR A 113 1.63 -5.96 -0.35
N ILE A 114 1.77 -5.36 0.83
CA ILE A 114 2.63 -4.20 1.08
C ILE A 114 4.03 -4.68 1.43
N HIS A 115 5.03 -4.02 0.85
CA HIS A 115 6.44 -4.15 1.20
C HIS A 115 7.01 -2.75 1.51
N ASP A 116 8.28 -2.69 1.89
CA ASP A 116 8.96 -1.41 2.03
C ASP A 116 9.11 -0.71 0.67
N ASP A 117 8.48 0.46 0.54
CA ASP A 117 8.50 1.36 -0.63
C ASP A 117 7.86 0.82 -1.93
N TYR A 118 7.14 -0.31 -1.87
CA TYR A 118 6.33 -0.82 -2.98
C TYR A 118 5.23 -1.76 -2.50
N PHE A 119 4.25 -2.02 -3.35
CA PHE A 119 3.24 -3.05 -3.13
C PHE A 119 3.01 -3.88 -4.39
N THR A 120 2.35 -5.01 -4.21
CA THR A 120 2.03 -5.93 -5.30
C THR A 120 0.54 -6.23 -5.33
N VAL A 121 0.02 -6.43 -6.55
CA VAL A 121 -1.36 -6.85 -6.81
C VAL A 121 -1.27 -8.14 -7.62
N THR A 122 -1.76 -9.23 -7.04
CA THR A 122 -1.81 -10.54 -7.69
C THR A 122 -3.26 -10.93 -7.90
N VAL A 123 -3.62 -11.29 -9.13
CA VAL A 123 -4.99 -11.64 -9.52
C VAL A 123 -5.06 -13.12 -9.83
N GLN A 124 -6.04 -13.79 -9.26
CA GLN A 124 -6.31 -15.20 -9.50
C GLN A 124 -7.80 -15.40 -9.81
N PRO A 125 -8.16 -16.35 -10.69
CA PRO A 125 -9.55 -16.78 -10.78
C PRO A 125 -9.96 -17.38 -9.44
N LYS A 126 -11.17 -17.06 -8.97
CA LYS A 126 -11.75 -17.73 -7.82
C LYS A 126 -11.93 -19.20 -8.21
N GLY A 127 -11.06 -20.06 -7.67
CA GLY A 127 -11.18 -21.50 -7.84
C GLY A 127 -12.52 -21.96 -7.26
N LYS A 128 -13.15 -22.98 -7.85
CA LYS A 128 -14.17 -23.73 -7.11
C LYS A 128 -13.50 -24.23 -5.82
N ALA A 129 -14.12 -23.97 -4.67
CA ALA A 129 -13.65 -24.37 -3.35
C ALA A 129 -12.82 -25.65 -3.43
N THR A 130 -11.52 -25.55 -3.15
CA THR A 130 -10.64 -26.70 -3.02
C THR A 130 -11.29 -27.63 -2.00
N VAL A 131 -11.64 -28.82 -2.48
CA VAL A 131 -12.21 -29.92 -1.69
C VAL A 131 -11.38 -30.04 -0.42
N LYS A 132 -12.02 -29.79 0.72
CA LYS A 132 -11.51 -30.16 2.04
C LYS A 132 -11.25 -31.65 1.96
N SER A 133 -9.98 -32.04 1.86
CA SER A 133 -9.55 -33.42 1.85
C SER A 133 -10.04 -34.03 3.16
N THR A 134 -11.12 -34.80 3.08
CA THR A 134 -11.53 -35.69 4.16
C THR A 134 -10.47 -36.77 4.23
N ASP A 135 -9.49 -36.58 5.10
CA ASP A 135 -8.64 -37.68 5.53
C ASP A 135 -9.50 -38.56 6.45
N SER A 136 -10.15 -39.53 5.81
CA SER A 136 -10.78 -40.66 6.46
C SER A 136 -9.69 -41.72 6.61
N THR A 137 -8.95 -41.69 7.71
CA THR A 137 -8.08 -42.81 8.07
C THR A 137 -8.77 -43.69 9.10
N LYS A 138 -8.90 -44.94 8.65
CA LYS A 138 -9.46 -46.16 9.25
C LYS A 138 -8.67 -46.65 10.45
#